data_AF-A0A9D9IGN9-F1
#
_entry.id   AF-A0A9D9IGN9-F1
#
_cell.length_a   1.000
_cell.length_b   1.000
_cell.length_c   1.000
_cell.angle_alpha   90.00
_cell.angle_beta   90.00
_cell.angle_gamma   90.00
#
_symmetry.space_group_name_H-M   'P 1'
#
loop_
_entity.id
_entity.type
_entity.pdbx_description
1 polymer ?
#
loop_
_entity_poly.entity_id
_entity_poly.type
_entity_poly.pdbx_seq_one_letter_code
_entity_poly.pdbx_strand_id
1 'polypeptide(L)' 'MKKRPAVSVDPEYLKKQKASLMRTHRQVIYLNDSEMAAVCKYCELFKVQTKAAFFREAIMEKILKELEDNHPTLF' A
#
# COMPACT_ATOMS: atom_id res chain seq x y z
N MET A 1 -5.84 20.96 36.32
CA MET A 1 -6.04 19.99 35.22
C MET A 1 -5.00 18.88 35.32
N LYS A 2 -5.39 17.65 35.71
CA LYS A 2 -4.46 16.50 35.77
C LYS A 2 -4.16 16.05 34.33
N LYS A 3 -2.89 16.10 33.90
CA LYS A 3 -2.45 15.52 32.63
C LYS A 3 -2.69 14.00 32.68
N ARG A 4 -3.45 13.45 31.72
CA ARG A 4 -3.57 12.00 31.55
C ARG A 4 -2.17 11.43 31.28
N PRO A 5 -1.74 10.36 31.96
CA PRO A 5 -0.47 9.72 31.65
C PRO A 5 -0.54 9.20 30.22
N ALA A 6 0.47 9.53 29.40
CA ALA A 6 0.59 8.97 28.06
C ALA A 6 0.77 7.46 28.22
N VAL A 7 -0.20 6.68 27.72
CA VAL A 7 -0.09 5.21 27.69
C VAL A 7 1.07 4.88 26.77
N SER A 8 2.20 4.49 27.35
CA SER A 8 3.38 4.05 26.61
C SER A 8 3.09 2.67 26.03
N VAL A 9 2.92 2.58 24.71
CA VAL A 9 2.78 1.30 24.01
C VAL A 9 4.08 0.52 24.14
N ASP A 10 4.01 -0.77 24.45
CA ASP A 10 5.18 -1.61 24.61
C ASP A 10 6.07 -1.59 23.34
N PRO A 11 7.38 -1.33 23.47
CA PRO A 11 8.27 -1.18 22.31
C PRO A 11 8.40 -2.47 21.50
N GLU A 12 8.24 -3.63 22.12
CA GLU A 12 8.25 -4.94 21.45
C GLU A 12 7.03 -5.11 20.53
N TYR A 13 5.85 -4.68 20.96
CA TYR A 13 4.62 -4.71 20.17
C TYR A 13 4.77 -3.88 18.89
N LEU A 14 5.32 -2.67 19.01
CA LEU A 14 5.58 -1.79 17.87
C LEU A 14 6.58 -2.41 16.88
N LYS A 15 7.60 -3.12 17.39
CA LYS A 15 8.58 -3.83 16.56
C LYS A 15 7.92 -4.96 15.78
N LYS A 16 7.06 -5.75 16.42
CA LYS A 16 6.31 -6.84 15.79
C LYS A 16 5.34 -6.34 14.72
N GLN A 17 4.63 -5.25 14.98
CA GLN A 17 3.72 -4.62 14.00
C GLN A 17 4.47 -4.08 12.79
N LYS A 18 5.62 -3.43 12.99
CA LYS A 18 6.46 -2.99 11.86
C LYS A 18 6.97 -4.16 11.03
N ALA A 19 7.37 -5.24 11.69
CA ALA A 19 7.82 -6.46 11.01
C ALA A 19 6.72 -7.08 10.15
N SER A 20 5.46 -7.10 10.61
CA SER A 20 4.34 -7.65 9.82
C SER A 20 3.97 -6.81 8.60
N LEU A 21 4.36 -5.54 8.55
CA LEU A 21 4.13 -4.66 7.40
C LEU A 21 5.27 -4.71 6.38
N MET A 22 6.33 -5.49 6.64
CA MET A 22 7.43 -5.64 5.71
C MET A 22 6.97 -6.38 4.45
N ARG A 23 7.37 -5.84 3.30
CA ARG A 23 7.01 -6.39 1.98
C ARG A 23 8.03 -7.45 1.60
N THR A 24 7.69 -8.71 1.80
CA THR A 24 8.60 -9.86 1.59
C THR A 24 8.30 -10.64 0.30
N HIS A 25 7.10 -10.52 -0.25
CA HIS A 25 6.69 -11.25 -1.45
C HIS A 25 7.05 -10.48 -2.72
N ARG A 26 8.00 -11.02 -3.51
CA ARG A 26 8.42 -10.44 -4.78
C ARG A 26 7.33 -10.64 -5.84
N GLN A 27 6.98 -9.54 -6.53
CA GLN A 27 6.08 -9.54 -7.68
C GLN A 27 6.83 -9.04 -8.92
N VAL A 28 6.59 -9.63 -10.08
CA VAL A 28 7.19 -9.24 -11.37
C VAL A 28 6.07 -9.06 -12.38
N ILE A 29 6.09 -7.93 -13.10
CA ILE A 29 5.20 -7.65 -14.21
C ILE A 29 6.04 -7.32 -15.43
N TYR A 30 5.60 -7.79 -16.59
CA TYR A 30 6.17 -7.41 -17.88
C TYR A 30 5.20 -6.46 -18.56
N LEU A 31 5.73 -5.36 -19.06
CA LEU A 31 5.00 -4.34 -19.79
C LEU A 31 5.62 -4.21 -21.18
N ASN A 32 4.81 -3.93 -22.19
CA ASN A 32 5.33 -3.54 -23.49
C ASN A 32 5.85 -2.09 -23.46
N ASP A 33 6.48 -1.66 -24.55
CA ASP A 33 7.10 -0.33 -24.65
C ASP A 33 6.10 0.81 -24.45
N SER A 34 4.88 0.67 -24.99
CA SER A 34 3.81 1.67 -24.88
C SER A 34 3.31 1.80 -23.44
N GLU A 35 3.07 0.67 -22.77
CA GLU A 35 2.66 0.61 -21.37
C GLU A 35 3.74 1.21 -20.46
N MET A 36 5.01 0.88 -20.70
CA MET A 36 6.11 1.42 -19.93
C MET A 36 6.28 2.93 -20.13
N ALA A 37 6.11 3.42 -21.36
CA ALA A 37 6.12 4.85 -21.64
C ALA A 37 4.98 5.59 -20.92
N ALA A 38 3.78 5.01 -20.87
CA ALA A 38 2.65 5.55 -20.14
C ALA A 38 2.92 5.64 -18.63
N VAL A 39 3.50 4.59 -18.03
CA VAL A 39 3.88 4.57 -16.60
C VAL A 39 4.92 5.65 -16.30
N CYS A 40 5.95 5.79 -17.15
CA CYS A 40 6.97 6.83 -16.98
C CYS A 40 6.36 8.23 -17.02
N LYS A 41 5.52 8.50 -18.03
CA LYS A 41 4.81 9.79 -18.16
C LYS A 41 3.93 10.10 -16.96
N TYR A 42 3.20 9.09 -16.45
CA TYR A 42 2.41 9.24 -15.23
C TYR A 42 3.29 9.62 -14.03
N CYS A 43 4.40 8.90 -13.83
CA CYS A 43 5.31 9.17 -12.71
C CYS A 43 5.91 10.58 -12.77
N GLU A 44 6.21 11.09 -13.98
CA GLU A 44 6.71 12.45 -14.20
C GLU A 44 5.65 13.52 -13.86
N LEU A 45 4.42 13.35 -14.36
CA LEU A 45 3.32 14.30 -14.14
C LEU A 45 2.94 14.42 -12.67
N PHE A 46 2.84 13.29 -11.97
CA PHE A 46 2.37 13.25 -10.58
C PHE A 46 3.51 13.19 -9.55
N LYS A 47 4.77 13.36 -10.00
CA LYS A 47 5.98 13.35 -9.15
C LYS A 47 6.08 12.12 -8.25
N VAL A 48 5.71 10.96 -8.79
CA VAL A 48 5.79 9.70 -8.04
C VAL A 48 7.25 9.27 -7.94
N GLN A 49 7.75 9.14 -6.71
CA GLN A 49 9.15 8.84 -6.46
C GLN A 49 9.57 7.45 -6.94
N THR A 50 8.69 6.46 -6.86
CA THR A 50 9.01 5.08 -7.26
C THR A 50 7.85 4.42 -8.00
N LYS A 51 8.15 3.79 -9.14
CA LYS A 51 7.17 3.03 -9.93
C LYS A 51 6.51 1.92 -9.10
N ALA A 52 7.30 1.26 -8.24
CA ALA A 52 6.81 0.24 -7.34
C ALA A 52 5.80 0.77 -6.31
N ALA A 53 5.89 2.06 -5.91
CA ALA A 53 4.86 2.67 -5.07
C ALA A 53 3.56 2.84 -5.84
N PHE A 54 3.64 3.41 -7.04
CA PHE A 54 2.48 3.58 -7.91
C PHE A 54 1.77 2.26 -8.21
N PHE A 55 2.50 1.24 -8.69
CA PHE A 55 1.89 -0.05 -9.02
C PHE A 55 1.16 -0.66 -7.84
N ARG A 56 1.76 -0.59 -6.65
CA ARG A 56 1.14 -1.16 -5.46
C ARG A 56 -0.12 -0.41 -5.06
N GLU A 57 -0.10 0.91 -5.11
CA GLU A 57 -1.26 1.75 -4.78
C GLU A 57 -2.41 1.44 -5.73
N ALA A 58 -2.17 1.51 -7.04
CA ALA A 58 -3.18 1.24 -8.07
C ALA A 58 -3.76 -0.18 -7.96
N ILE A 59 -2.91 -1.19 -7.73
CA ILE A 59 -3.36 -2.58 -7.59
C ILE A 59 -4.16 -2.78 -6.30
N MET A 60 -3.66 -2.29 -5.15
CA MET A 60 -4.33 -2.48 -3.87
C MET A 60 -5.64 -1.70 -3.79
N GLU A 61 -5.70 -0.49 -4.33
CA GLU A 61 -6.93 0.29 -4.43
C GLU A 61 -8.01 -0.49 -5.18
N LYS A 62 -7.66 -1.06 -6.34
CA LYS A 62 -8.58 -1.85 -7.15
C LYS A 62 -9.04 -3.12 -6.43
N ILE A 63 -8.11 -3.89 -5.85
CA ILE A 63 -8.42 -5.13 -5.12
C ILE A 63 -9.32 -4.86 -3.92
N LEU A 64 -8.96 -3.89 -3.08
CA LEU A 64 -9.73 -3.59 -1.86
C LEU A 64 -11.12 -3.10 -2.21
N LYS A 65 -11.25 -2.24 -3.22
CA LYS A 65 -12.55 -1.79 -3.71
C LYS A 65 -13.42 -2.95 -4.21
N GLU A 66 -12.86 -3.88 -4.97
CA GLU A 66 -13.62 -5.05 -5.43
C GLU A 66 -14.01 -5.99 -4.30
N LEU A 67 -13.16 -6.15 -3.28
CA LEU A 67 -13.49 -6.94 -2.09
C LEU A 67 -14.58 -6.26 -1.25
N GLU A 68 -14.55 -4.93 -1.16
CA GLU A 68 -15.59 -4.13 -0.52
C GLU A 68 -16.90 -4.15 -1.32
N ASP A 69 -16.86 -4.12 -2.65
CA ASP A 69 -18.07 -4.14 -3.46
C ASP A 69 -18.74 -5.52 -3.48
N ASN A 70 -17.96 -6.61 -3.36
CA ASN A 70 -18.44 -8.00 -3.45
C ASN A 70 -18.43 -8.73 -2.11
N HIS A 71 -18.30 -8.03 -0.98
CA HIS A 71 -18.37 -8.69 0.32
C HIS A 71 -19.72 -9.41 0.45
N PRO A 72 -19.75 -10.68 0.91
CA PRO A 72 -21.00 -11.38 1.12
C PRO A 72 -21.82 -10.57 2.11
N THR A 73 -22.95 -10.03 1.66
CA THR A 73 -23.92 -9.44 2.55
C THR A 73 -24.43 -10.58 3.44
N LEU A 74 -24.36 -10.41 4.75
CA LEU A 74 -25.16 -11.24 5.66
C LEU A 74 -26.61 -11.01 5.20
N PHE A 75 -27.18 -11.94 4.42
CA PHE A 75 -28.57 -12.20 4.05
C PHE A 75 -28.59 -12.82 2.65
#